data_AF-A0A8H9GGQ1-F1
#
_entry.id   AF-A0A8H9GGQ1-F1
#
_cell.length_a   1.000
_cell.length_b   1.000
_cell.length_c   1.000
_cell.angle_alpha   90.00
_cell.angle_beta   90.00
_cell.angle_gamma   90.00
#
_symmetry.space_group_name_H-M   'P 1'
#
loop_
_entity.id
_entity.type
_entity.pdbx_description
1 polymer ?
#
loop_
_entity_poly.entity_id
_entity_poly.type
_entity_poly.pdbx_seq_one_letter_code
_entity_poly.pdbx_strand_id
1 'polypeptide(L)' 'MFNRQITKEDYPGLLNAMGNDLTAAHGTVWRMQEWAFEAGLEGLADALDGVARAIERANGAAHDAWLRIGDEIDSKGAN' A
#
# COMPACT_ATOMS: atom_id res chain seq x y z
N MET A 1 2.26 -23.26 -13.10
CA MET A 1 0.81 -23.27 -13.35
C MET A 1 0.18 -22.12 -12.58
N PHE A 2 -0.11 -20.98 -13.21
CA PHE A 2 -1.01 -19.94 -12.67
C PHE A 2 -1.62 -19.14 -13.85
N ASN A 3 -2.54 -19.75 -14.60
CA ASN A 3 -3.35 -19.10 -15.62
C ASN A 3 -4.80 -18.91 -15.13
N ARG A 4 -4.98 -18.58 -13.85
CA ARG A 4 -6.31 -18.17 -13.36
C ARG A 4 -6.48 -16.68 -13.68
N GLN A 5 -7.49 -16.35 -14.47
CA GLN A 5 -7.88 -14.96 -14.69
C GLN A 5 -8.37 -14.36 -13.37
N ILE A 6 -7.81 -13.22 -12.99
CA ILE A 6 -8.25 -12.45 -11.82
C ILE A 6 -9.67 -11.94 -12.10
N THR A 7 -10.62 -12.26 -11.22
CA THR A 7 -12.01 -11.80 -11.32
C THR A 7 -12.31 -10.70 -10.30
N LYS A 8 -13.49 -10.06 -10.39
CA LYS A 8 -13.92 -9.04 -9.43
C LYS A 8 -14.00 -9.55 -7.98
N GLU A 9 -14.25 -10.85 -7.80
CA GLU A 9 -14.29 -11.49 -6.48
C GLU A 9 -12.90 -11.58 -5.83
N ASP A 10 -11.82 -11.56 -6.63
CA ASP A 10 -10.44 -11.58 -6.14
C ASP A 10 -9.97 -10.19 -5.67
N TYR A 11 -10.65 -9.11 -6.08
CA TYR A 11 -10.21 -7.73 -5.85
C TYR A 11 -10.10 -7.33 -4.38
N PRO A 12 -11.05 -7.66 -3.48
CA PRO A 12 -10.89 -7.32 -2.06
C PRO A 12 -9.64 -7.95 -1.43
N GLY A 13 -9.34 -9.20 -1.79
CA GLY A 13 -8.16 -9.91 -1.31
C GLY A 13 -6.86 -9.31 -1.84
N LEU A 14 -6.82 -8.96 -3.13
CA LEU A 14 -5.66 -8.31 -3.76
C LEU A 14 -5.40 -6.91 -3.20
N LEU A 15 -6.44 -6.11 -2.99
CA LEU A 15 -6.30 -4.77 -2.42
C LEU A 15 -5.88 -4.81 -0.96
N ASN A 16 -6.38 -5.77 -0.17
CA ASN A 16 -5.93 -5.98 1.20
C ASN A 16 -4.46 -6.41 1.25
N ALA A 17 -4.05 -7.36 0.39
CA ALA A 17 -2.64 -7.75 0.27
C ALA A 17 -1.75 -6.57 -0.11
N MET A 18 -2.17 -5.75 -1.08
CA MET A 18 -1.47 -4.53 -1.49
C MET A 18 -1.32 -3.52 -0.35
N GLY A 19 -2.36 -3.30 0.45
CA GLY A 19 -2.29 -2.43 1.64
C GLY A 19 -1.30 -2.94 2.70
N ASN A 20 -1.25 -4.26 2.92
CA ASN A 20 -0.28 -4.88 3.82
C ASN A 20 1.15 -4.72 3.32
N ASP A 21 1.38 -4.95 2.02
CA ASP A 21 2.70 -4.79 1.39
C ASP A 21 3.18 -3.34 1.47
N LEU A 22 2.30 -2.37 1.22
CA LEU A 22 2.59 -0.95 1.36
C LEU A 22 2.92 -0.57 2.81
N THR A 23 2.19 -1.13 3.78
CA THR A 23 2.46 -0.91 5.21
C THR A 23 3.84 -1.46 5.61
N ALA A 24 4.20 -2.65 5.14
CA ALA A 24 5.50 -3.26 5.39
C ALA A 24 6.65 -2.48 4.72
N ALA A 25 6.43 -1.99 3.50
CA ALA A 25 7.36 -1.13 2.78
C ALA A 25 7.58 0.19 3.53
N HIS A 26 6.52 0.83 4.00
CA HIS A 26 6.60 2.06 4.80
C HIS A 26 7.46 1.87 6.05
N GLY A 27 7.20 0.82 6.84
CA GLY A 27 7.99 0.53 8.04
C GLY A 27 9.46 0.17 7.76
N THR A 28 9.77 -0.27 6.54
CA THR A 28 11.17 -0.52 6.12
C THR A 28 11.86 0.78 5.74
N VAL A 29 11.20 1.63 4.96
CA VAL A 29 11.74 2.95 4.55
C VAL A 29 11.95 3.85 5.76
N TRP A 30 11.02 3.85 6.72
CA TRP A 30 11.15 4.57 7.98
C TRP A 30 12.44 4.20 8.74
N ARG A 31 12.68 2.89 8.92
CA ARG A 31 13.90 2.40 9.60
C ARG A 31 15.17 2.77 8.85
N MET A 32 15.14 2.76 7.52
CA MET A 32 16.27 3.20 6.70
C MET A 32 16.51 4.71 6.86
N GLN A 33 15.45 5.50 6.97
CA GLN A 33 15.53 6.95 7.18
C GLN A 33 16.14 7.28 8.53
N GLU A 34 15.66 6.64 9.61
CA GLU A 34 16.22 6.77 10.96
C GLU A 34 17.71 6.43 10.96
N TRP A 35 18.08 5.28 10.38
CA TRP A 35 19.48 4.89 10.25
C TRP A 35 20.31 5.92 9.45
N ALA A 36 19.78 6.43 8.34
CA ALA A 36 20.48 7.43 7.52
C ALA A 36 20.70 8.73 8.31
N PHE A 37 19.72 9.13 9.13
CA PHE A 37 19.84 10.28 10.02
C PHE A 37 20.92 10.06 11.09
N GLU A 38 20.90 8.91 11.78
CA GLU A 38 21.90 8.53 12.78
C GLU A 38 23.33 8.44 12.19
N ALA A 39 23.44 8.04 10.93
CA ALA A 39 24.70 7.95 10.20
C ALA A 39 25.19 9.29 9.63
N GLY A 40 24.43 10.39 9.78
CA GLY A 40 24.78 11.70 9.22
C GLY A 40 24.65 11.79 7.69
N LEU A 41 23.85 10.92 7.08
CA LEU A 41 23.60 10.85 5.64
C LEU A 41 22.34 11.65 5.26
N GLU A 42 22.36 12.96 5.51
CA GLU A 42 21.19 13.85 5.38
C GLU A 42 20.50 13.75 4.00
N GLY A 43 21.26 13.75 2.91
CA GLY A 43 20.68 13.63 1.56
C GLY A 43 19.98 12.30 1.29
N LEU A 44 20.40 11.21 1.94
CA LEU A 44 19.70 9.92 1.87
C LEU A 44 18.45 9.94 2.75
N ALA A 45 18.54 10.52 3.95
CA ALA A 45 17.39 10.66 4.84
C ALA A 45 16.26 11.47 4.20
N ASP A 46 16.58 12.58 3.51
CA ASP A 46 15.61 13.39 2.77
C ASP A 46 14.97 12.63 1.61
N ALA A 47 15.76 11.85 0.86
CA ALA A 47 15.24 11.02 -0.21
C ALA A 47 14.29 9.95 0.34
N LEU A 48 14.62 9.33 1.47
CA LEU A 48 13.79 8.34 2.14
C LEU A 48 12.51 8.95 2.73
N ASP A 49 12.53 10.20 3.21
CA ASP A 49 11.32 10.94 3.59
C ASP A 49 10.35 11.07 2.41
N GLY A 50 10.89 11.44 1.24
CA GLY A 50 10.12 11.53 0.00
C GLY A 50 9.48 10.20 -0.40
N VAL A 51 10.21 9.09 -0.22
CA VAL A 51 9.70 7.73 -0.49
C VAL A 51 8.62 7.34 0.53
N ALA A 52 8.82 7.60 1.83
CA ALA A 52 7.84 7.29 2.87
C ALA A 52 6.50 7.96 2.57
N ARG A 53 6.51 9.27 2.26
CA ARG A 53 5.31 10.02 1.86
C ARG A 53 4.65 9.47 0.59
N ALA A 54 5.43 8.95 -0.36
CA ALA A 54 4.88 8.34 -1.57
C ALA A 54 4.17 7.03 -1.25
N ILE A 55 4.72 6.22 -0.35
CA ILE A 55 4.09 4.98 0.13
C ILE A 55 2.80 5.29 0.90
N GLU A 56 2.79 6.30 1.78
CA GLU A 56 1.57 6.72 2.49
C GLU A 56 0.45 7.12 1.52
N ARG A 57 0.76 7.90 0.48
CA ARG A 57 -0.22 8.27 -0.56
C ARG A 57 -0.73 7.05 -1.32
N ALA A 58 0.16 6.12 -1.67
CA ALA A 58 -0.23 4.89 -2.34
C ALA A 58 -1.13 4.03 -1.44
N ASN A 59 -0.84 3.96 -0.14
CA ASN A 59 -1.62 3.22 0.83
C ASN A 59 -3.03 3.82 1.00
N GLY A 60 -3.14 5.15 1.09
CA GLY A 60 -4.43 5.83 1.10
C GLY A 60 -5.26 5.53 -0.16
N ALA A 61 -4.65 5.62 -1.34
CA ALA A 61 -5.34 5.31 -2.60
C ALA A 61 -5.78 3.83 -2.69
N ALA A 62 -4.98 2.91 -2.16
CA ALA A 62 -5.34 1.50 -2.06
C ALA A 62 -6.55 1.27 -1.15
N HIS A 63 -6.56 1.93 0.02
CA HIS A 63 -7.65 1.87 0.97
C HIS A 63 -8.96 2.44 0.40
N ASP A 64 -8.90 3.59 -0.26
CA ASP A 64 -10.05 4.20 -0.93
C ASP A 64 -10.61 3.30 -2.05
N ALA A 65 -9.73 2.63 -2.79
CA ALA A 65 -10.14 1.65 -3.80
C ALA A 65 -10.80 0.43 -3.16
N TRP A 66 -10.31 -0.03 -2.00
CA TRP A 66 -10.90 -1.14 -1.25
C TRP A 66 -12.30 -0.81 -0.76
N LEU A 67 -12.49 0.37 -0.14
CA LEU A 67 -13.80 0.84 0.32
C LEU A 67 -14.80 0.90 -0.84
N ARG A 68 -14.40 1.50 -1.97
CA ARG A 68 -15.26 1.60 -3.15
C ARG A 68 -15.69 0.24 -3.69
N ILE A 69 -14.78 -0.73 -3.75
CA ILE A 69 -15.10 -2.08 -4.22
C ILE A 69 -15.98 -2.82 -3.20
N GLY A 70 -15.75 -2.62 -1.90
CA GLY A 70 -16.64 -3.12 -0.84
C GLY A 70 -18.07 -2.65 -1.05
N ASP A 71 -18.26 -1.33 -1.21
CA ASP A 71 -19.57 -0.72 -1.47
C ASP A 71 -20.22 -1.25 -2.76
N GLU A 72 -19.44 -1.46 -3.83
CA GLU A 72 -19.92 -2.03 -5.10
C GLU A 72 -20.33 -3.50 -4.98
N ILE A 73 -19.69 -4.28 -4.10
CA ILE A 73 -20.03 -5.69 -3.86
C ILE A 73 -21.30 -5.76 -3.00
N ASP A 74 -21.37 -4.99 -1.92
CA ASP A 74 -22.51 -4.98 -0.99
C ASP A 74 -23.79 -4.50 -1.69
N SER A 75 -23.69 -3.48 -2.55
CA SER A 75 -24.83 -2.99 -3.35
C SER A 75 -25.33 -3.97 -4.42
N LYS A 76 -24.51 -4.94 -4.85
CA LYS A 76 -24.90 -5.97 -5.82
C LYS A 76 -25.43 -7.25 -5.18
N GLY A 77 -25.10 -7.53 -3.92
CA GLY A 77 -25.67 -8.64 -3.16
C GLY A 77 -27.09 -8.39 -2.63
N ALA A 78 -27.58 -7.15 -2.75
CA ALA A 78 -28.90 -6.72 -2.26
C ALA A 78 -30.05 -6.79 -3.30
N ASN A 79 -29.81 -7.35 -4.50
CA ASN A 79 -30.83 -7.57 -5.54
C ASN A 79 -31.06 -9.05 -5.83
#